data_AF-A0A5J4P9V6-F1
#
_entry.id   AF-A0A5J4P9V6-F1
#
_cell.length_a   1.000
_cell.length_b   1.000
_cell.length_c   1.000
_cell.angle_alpha   90.00
_cell.angle_beta   90.00
_cell.angle_gamma   90.00
#
_symmetry.space_group_name_H-M   'P 1'
#
loop_
_entity.id
_entity.type
_entity.pdbx_description
1 polymer ?
#
loop_
_entity_poly.entity_id
_entity_poly.type
_entity_poly.pdbx_seq_one_letter_code
_entity_poly.pdbx_strand_id
1 'polypeptide(L)' 'LHMGALTAATRMEGELHEYYMKKVSEGKNKMSVLNAVRAKLVHRMFAVIRNNKFYEKEYRNTLA' A
#
# COMPACT_ATOMS: atom_id res chain seq x y z
N LEU A 1 5.93 -3.50 11.13
CA LEU A 1 5.26 -2.86 9.96
C LEU A 1 5.31 -1.31 9.97
N HIS A 2 5.44 -0.65 11.13
CA HIS A 2 5.40 0.82 11.23
C HIS A 2 6.37 1.54 10.28
N MET A 3 7.67 1.26 10.39
CA MET A 3 8.71 1.92 9.59
C MET A 3 8.56 1.64 8.10
N GLY A 4 8.24 0.39 7.71
CA GLY A 4 8.03 0.04 6.30
C GLY A 4 6.89 0.82 5.64
N ALA A 5 5.74 0.95 6.33
CA ALA A 5 4.62 1.75 5.83
C ALA A 5 4.96 3.25 5.77
N LEU A 6 5.72 3.76 6.74
CA LEU A 6 6.15 5.16 6.75
C LEU A 6 7.06 5.46 5.55
N THR A 7 8.07 4.62 5.32
CA THR A 7 8.99 4.75 4.18
C THR A 7 8.24 4.64 2.85
N ALA A 8 7.36 3.64 2.69
CA ALA A 8 6.56 3.46 1.48
C ALA A 8 5.58 4.63 1.20
N ALA A 9 5.10 5.29 2.26
CA ALA A 9 4.17 6.42 2.14
C ALA A 9 4.88 7.77 1.90
N THR A 10 6.13 7.94 2.36
CA THR A 10 6.77 9.27 2.45
C THR A 10 8.12 9.40 1.75
N ARG A 11 8.82 8.30 1.48
CA ARG A 11 10.21 8.30 0.98
C ARG A 11 10.43 7.47 -0.27
N MET A 12 9.42 6.77 -0.76
CA MET A 12 9.50 5.93 -1.95
C MET A 12 8.47 6.39 -2.96
N GLU A 13 8.86 6.49 -4.23
CA GLU A 13 7.90 6.73 -5.30
C GLU A 13 7.10 5.46 -5.62
N GLY A 14 5.83 5.63 -5.95
CA GLY A 14 4.93 4.55 -6.35
C GLY A 14 3.53 4.65 -5.72
N GLU A 15 2.72 3.64 -5.99
CA GLU A 15 1.27 3.65 -5.73
C GLU A 15 0.88 3.93 -4.25
N LEU A 16 1.71 3.52 -3.27
CA LEU A 16 1.42 3.74 -1.85
C LEU A 16 1.70 5.18 -1.44
N HIS A 17 2.71 5.80 -2.02
CA HIS A 17 3.04 7.21 -1.84
C HIS A 17 2.00 8.10 -2.51
N GLU A 18 1.64 7.80 -3.76
CA GLU A 18 0.56 8.49 -4.47
C GLU A 18 -0.76 8.39 -3.73
N TYR A 19 -1.10 7.19 -3.20
CA TYR A 19 -2.27 7.01 -2.36
C TYR A 19 -2.20 7.87 -1.10
N TYR A 20 -1.06 7.88 -0.40
CA TYR A 20 -0.87 8.68 0.81
C TYR A 20 -1.05 10.18 0.51
N MET A 21 -0.36 10.71 -0.51
CA MET A 21 -0.44 12.12 -0.88
C MET A 21 -1.85 12.52 -1.30
N LYS A 22 -2.52 11.70 -2.12
CA LYS A 22 -3.92 11.94 -2.51
C LYS A 22 -4.86 11.98 -1.30
N LYS A 23 -4.74 11.03 -0.37
CA LYS A 23 -5.62 11.01 0.80
C LYS A 23 -5.33 12.13 1.79
N VAL A 24 -4.09 12.57 1.90
CA VAL A 24 -3.73 13.75 2.70
C VAL A 24 -4.24 15.03 2.04
N SER A 25 -4.18 15.17 0.71
CA SER A 25 -4.72 16.34 0.00
C SER A 25 -6.25 16.41 0.05
N GLU A 26 -6.94 15.28 0.17
CA GLU A 26 -8.38 15.20 0.50
C GLU A 26 -8.71 15.65 1.94
N GLY A 27 -7.71 16.08 2.75
CA GLY A 27 -7.89 16.54 4.12
C GLY A 27 -7.95 15.44 5.17
N LYS A 28 -7.63 14.18 4.83
CA LYS A 28 -7.65 13.08 5.81
C LYS A 28 -6.48 13.18 6.78
N ASN A 29 -6.72 12.76 8.02
CA ASN A 29 -5.68 12.72 9.05
C ASN A 29 -4.50 11.82 8.63
N LYS A 30 -3.27 12.36 8.67
CA LYS A 30 -2.03 11.69 8.23
C LYS A 30 -1.85 10.30 8.86
N MET A 31 -2.17 10.14 10.15
CA MET A 31 -2.02 8.87 10.86
C MET A 31 -3.08 7.85 10.42
N SER A 32 -4.31 8.30 10.15
CA SER A 32 -5.36 7.45 9.59
C SER A 32 -5.00 6.96 8.18
N VAL A 33 -4.46 7.84 7.34
CA VAL A 33 -3.97 7.46 6.00
C VAL A 33 -2.81 6.47 6.11
N LEU A 34 -1.88 6.68 7.05
CA LEU A 34 -0.77 5.76 7.28
C LEU A 34 -1.26 4.39 7.78
N ASN A 35 -2.33 4.33 8.59
CA ASN A 35 -2.99 3.09 8.95
C ASN A 35 -3.57 2.36 7.73
N ALA A 36 -4.18 3.09 6.80
CA ALA A 36 -4.66 2.51 5.55
C ALA A 36 -3.52 1.95 4.69
N VAL A 37 -2.35 2.61 4.65
CA VAL A 37 -1.14 2.08 3.98
C VAL A 37 -0.67 0.77 4.63
N ARG A 38 -0.65 0.68 5.97
CA ARG A 38 -0.33 -0.56 6.69
C ARG A 38 -1.28 -1.69 6.31
N ALA A 39 -2.59 -1.42 6.32
CA ALA A 39 -3.59 -2.42 5.94
C ALA A 39 -3.40 -2.90 4.50
N LYS A 40 -3.14 -1.99 3.55
CA LYS A 40 -2.83 -2.35 2.15
C LYS A 40 -1.63 -3.28 2.02
N LEU A 41 -0.55 -3.02 2.76
CA LEU A 41 0.63 -3.90 2.77
C LEU A 41 0.30 -5.30 3.32
N VAL A 42 -0.45 -5.37 4.43
CA VAL A 42 -0.89 -6.65 5.00
C VAL A 42 -1.73 -7.42 3.98
N HIS A 43 -2.73 -6.79 3.36
CA HIS A 43 -3.55 -7.45 2.34
C HIS A 43 -2.73 -8.02 1.18
N ARG A 44 -1.70 -7.30 0.71
CA ARG A 44 -0.80 -7.81 -0.33
C ARG A 44 -0.02 -9.02 0.12
N MET A 45 0.54 -9.00 1.34
CA MET A 45 1.27 -10.14 1.89
C MET A 45 0.36 -11.38 1.97
N PHE A 46 -0.87 -11.21 2.47
CA PHE A 46 -1.84 -12.30 2.52
C PHE A 46 -2.24 -12.81 1.15
N ALA A 47 -2.42 -11.94 0.15
CA ALA A 47 -2.73 -12.37 -1.22
C ALA A 47 -1.59 -13.20 -1.84
N VAL A 48 -0.35 -12.77 -1.68
CA VAL A 48 0.87 -13.46 -2.15
C VAL A 48 0.99 -14.84 -1.49
N ILE A 49 0.86 -14.90 -0.16
CA ILE A 49 0.92 -16.16 0.62
C ILE A 49 -0.20 -17.10 0.20
N ARG A 50 -1.45 -16.61 0.15
CA ARG A 50 -2.62 -17.42 -0.21
C ARG A 50 -2.49 -18.02 -1.61
N ASN A 51 -1.95 -17.24 -2.56
CA ASN A 51 -1.81 -17.68 -3.94
C ASN A 51 -0.54 -18.51 -4.18
N ASN A 52 0.34 -18.65 -3.17
CA ASN A 52 1.65 -19.30 -3.26
C ASN A 52 2.45 -18.83 -4.49
N LYS A 53 2.48 -17.52 -4.72
CA LYS A 53 3.16 -16.87 -5.85
C LYS A 53 4.11 -15.81 -5.35
N PHE A 54 5.12 -15.47 -6.14
CA PHE A 54 5.97 -14.32 -5.85
C PHE A 54 5.20 -13.01 -6.03
N TYR A 55 5.65 -11.96 -5.34
CA TYR A 55 5.07 -10.63 -5.50
C TYR A 55 5.37 -10.07 -6.90
N GLU A 56 4.33 -9.61 -7.58
CA GLU A 56 4.42 -8.94 -8.87
C GLU A 56 3.91 -7.50 -8.72
N LYS A 57 4.75 -6.51 -9.04
CA LYS A 57 4.39 -5.09 -8.92
C LYS A 57 3.23 -4.73 -9.87
N GLU A 58 3.23 -5.27 -11.07
CA GLU A 58 2.21 -5.04 -12.10
C GLU A 58 1.29 -6.27 -12.21
N TYR A 59 0.51 -6.52 -11.16
CA TYR A 59 -0.45 -7.63 -11.17
C TYR A 59 -1.59 -7.35 -12.16
N ARG A 60 -1.72 -8.19 -13.19
CA ARG A 60 -2.85 -8.16 -14.13
C ARG A 60 -3.95 -9.10 -13.62
N ASN A 61 -5.09 -8.52 -13.26
CA ASN A 61 -6.27 -9.32 -12.96
C ASN A 61 -6.86 -9.83 -14.29
N THR A 62 -6.79 -11.15 -14.52
CA THR A 62 -7.31 -11.78 -15.75
C THR A 62 -8.84 -11.82 -15.82
N LEU A 63 -9.53 -11.43 -14.74
CA LEU A 63 -10.99 -11.37 -14.66
C LEU A 63 -11.55 -9.94 -14.81
N ALA A 64 -10.68 -8.91 -14.85
CA ALA A 64 -11.07 -7.51 -14.91
C ALA A 64 -11.00 -6.95 -16.34
#